data_AF-A0A9W3ZY63-F1
#
_entry.id   AF-A0A9W3ZY63-F1
#
_cell.length_a   1.000
_cell.length_b   1.000
_cell.length_c   1.000
_cell.angle_alpha   90.00
_cell.angle_beta   90.00
_cell.angle_gamma   90.00
#
_symmetry.space_group_name_H-M   'P 1'
#
loop_
_entity.id
_entity.type
_entity.pdbx_description
1 polymer ?
#
loop_
_entity_poly.entity_id
_entity_poly.type
_entity_poly.pdbx_seq_one_letter_code
_entity_poly.pdbx_strand_id
1 'polypeptide(L)'
;MDNLTHDEKEKLKAAKKKMDVGRILTTLLANRANIGFTTGGHTGEDVFLHSYGPQKPEGLIQNTDIAKTMAKAMGFNLEEVTNKIFLESEQVFKKIGATVTADKTEGANPLLVVKRNKVEAQLFGNKNIIRINGKGHELRSIIVESNGKCYVPEEAIQLFVKHSR
;
A
#
# COMPACT_ATOMS: atom_id res chain seq x y z
N MET A 1 -26.36 -22.77 -20.76
CA MET A 1 -27.21 -22.13 -19.71
C MET A 1 -28.42 -23.04 -19.44
N ASP A 2 -28.17 -24.34 -19.40
CA ASP A 2 -29.20 -25.28 -19.88
C ASP A 2 -30.04 -25.86 -18.74
N ASN A 3 -29.62 -25.61 -17.50
CA ASN A 3 -30.29 -26.02 -16.27
C ASN A 3 -30.74 -24.81 -15.43
N LEU A 4 -31.38 -23.82 -16.06
CA LEU A 4 -32.11 -22.75 -15.39
C LEU A 4 -33.61 -23.09 -15.37
N THR A 5 -34.24 -22.94 -14.21
CA THR A 5 -35.70 -22.98 -14.07
C THR A 5 -36.35 -21.84 -14.84
N HIS A 6 -37.67 -21.93 -15.06
CA HIS A 6 -38.43 -20.88 -15.72
C HIS A 6 -38.27 -19.53 -15.00
N ASP A 7 -38.46 -19.52 -13.68
CA ASP A 7 -38.36 -18.31 -12.85
C ASP A 7 -36.96 -17.68 -12.87
N GLU A 8 -35.91 -18.50 -12.92
CA GLU A 8 -34.53 -18.00 -13.01
C GLU A 8 -34.24 -17.35 -14.37
N LYS A 9 -34.79 -17.92 -15.46
CA LYS A 9 -34.69 -17.32 -16.80
C LYS A 9 -35.40 -15.97 -16.84
N GLU A 10 -36.59 -15.86 -16.26
CA GLU A 10 -37.35 -14.61 -16.22
C GLU A 10 -36.63 -13.54 -15.39
N LYS A 11 -36.05 -13.90 -14.24
CA LYS A 11 -35.22 -12.97 -13.45
C LYS A 11 -34.04 -12.42 -14.25
N LEU A 12 -33.35 -13.27 -15.03
CA LEU A 12 -32.22 -12.83 -15.85
C LEU A 12 -32.65 -11.95 -17.04
N LYS A 13 -33.79 -12.25 -17.69
CA LYS A 13 -34.33 -11.42 -18.78
C LYS A 13 -34.76 -10.03 -18.31
N ALA A 14 -35.19 -9.89 -17.05
CA ALA A 14 -35.61 -8.62 -16.49
C ALA A 14 -34.44 -7.68 -16.12
N ALA A 15 -33.19 -8.17 -16.14
CA ALA A 15 -32.01 -7.38 -15.84
C ALA A 15 -31.77 -6.30 -16.90
N LYS A 16 -31.69 -5.02 -16.47
CA LYS A 16 -31.49 -3.88 -17.39
C LYS A 16 -30.04 -3.42 -17.46
N LYS A 17 -29.26 -3.65 -16.39
CA LYS A 17 -27.84 -3.28 -16.32
C LYS A 17 -26.98 -4.53 -16.16
N LYS A 18 -25.75 -4.46 -16.67
CA LYS A 18 -24.74 -5.53 -16.52
C LYS A 18 -24.48 -5.89 -15.05
N MET A 19 -24.52 -4.90 -14.15
CA MET A 19 -24.34 -5.11 -12.71
C MET A 19 -25.48 -5.92 -12.07
N ASP A 20 -26.71 -5.78 -12.59
CA ASP A 20 -27.88 -6.50 -12.08
C ASP A 20 -27.74 -8.01 -12.36
N VAL A 21 -27.20 -8.37 -13.52
CA VAL A 21 -26.93 -9.77 -13.91
C VAL A 21 -26.00 -10.45 -12.91
N GLY A 22 -24.92 -9.76 -12.49
CA GLY A 22 -23.97 -10.31 -11.52
C GLY A 22 -24.60 -10.58 -10.16
N ARG A 23 -25.45 -9.66 -9.67
CA ARG A 23 -26.16 -9.83 -8.40
C ARG A 23 -27.18 -10.96 -8.48
N ILE A 24 -27.96 -11.05 -9.56
CA ILE A 24 -28.94 -12.12 -9.76
C ILE A 24 -28.25 -13.47 -9.78
N LEU A 25 -27.18 -13.63 -10.57
CA LEU A 25 -26.46 -14.89 -10.65
C LEU A 25 -25.86 -15.30 -9.30
N THR A 26 -25.33 -14.35 -8.54
CA THR A 26 -24.81 -14.59 -7.18
C THR A 26 -25.91 -15.16 -6.27
N THR A 27 -27.11 -14.56 -6.28
CA THR A 27 -28.25 -15.05 -5.48
C THR A 27 -28.71 -16.44 -5.92
N LEU A 28 -28.77 -16.72 -7.23
CA LEU A 28 -29.19 -18.03 -7.73
C LEU A 28 -28.21 -19.13 -7.34
N LEU A 29 -26.90 -18.88 -7.48
CA LEU A 29 -25.87 -19.81 -7.07
C LEU A 29 -25.88 -20.02 -5.55
N ALA A 30 -26.03 -18.95 -4.77
CA ALA A 30 -26.11 -19.02 -3.31
C ALA A 30 -27.29 -19.90 -2.85
N ASN A 31 -28.47 -19.71 -3.45
CA ASN A 31 -29.65 -20.52 -3.16
C ASN A 31 -29.45 -22.00 -3.51
N ARG A 32 -28.84 -22.30 -4.66
CA ARG A 32 -28.56 -23.68 -5.08
C ARG A 32 -27.51 -24.37 -4.21
N ALA A 33 -26.55 -23.61 -3.69
CA ALA A 33 -25.50 -24.10 -2.79
C ALA A 33 -25.91 -24.06 -1.30
N ASN A 34 -27.11 -23.57 -0.97
CA ASN A 34 -27.59 -23.34 0.40
C ASN A 34 -26.63 -22.49 1.24
N ILE A 35 -26.09 -21.41 0.65
CA ILE A 35 -25.26 -20.41 1.33
C ILE A 35 -25.94 -19.04 1.28
N GLY A 36 -25.58 -18.15 2.22
CA GLY A 36 -26.12 -16.79 2.30
C GLY A 36 -25.05 -15.79 2.73
N PHE A 37 -25.26 -14.52 2.36
CA PHE A 37 -24.38 -13.41 2.70
C PHE A 37 -25.18 -12.32 3.43
N THR A 38 -24.68 -11.85 4.57
CA THR A 38 -25.31 -10.78 5.36
C THR A 38 -24.83 -9.39 4.97
N THR A 39 -23.66 -9.27 4.32
CA THR A 39 -23.05 -8.03 3.87
C THR A 39 -22.24 -8.24 2.59
N GLY A 40 -22.02 -7.17 1.81
CA GLY A 40 -21.04 -7.12 0.73
C GLY A 40 -19.69 -6.53 1.14
N GLY A 41 -19.52 -6.19 2.42
CA GLY A 41 -18.29 -5.66 3.01
C GLY A 41 -17.56 -6.66 3.91
N HIS A 42 -16.59 -6.16 4.68
CA HIS A 42 -15.84 -6.96 5.66
C HIS A 42 -16.66 -7.24 6.93
N THR A 43 -16.36 -8.35 7.60
CA THR A 43 -16.84 -8.68 8.94
C THR A 43 -15.70 -8.56 9.96
N GLY A 44 -16.02 -8.40 11.24
CA GLY A 44 -15.04 -8.24 12.33
C GLY A 44 -14.71 -9.54 13.08
N GLU A 45 -14.88 -10.69 12.44
CA GLU A 45 -14.61 -12.00 13.03
C GLU A 45 -13.10 -12.24 13.17
N ASP A 46 -12.72 -13.03 14.18
CA ASP A 46 -11.37 -13.58 14.25
C ASP A 46 -11.14 -14.57 13.09
N VAL A 47 -9.95 -14.51 12.50
CA VAL A 47 -9.58 -15.33 11.33
C VAL A 47 -8.51 -16.36 11.70
N PHE A 48 -8.55 -17.51 11.01
CA PHE A 48 -7.52 -18.55 11.20
C PHE A 48 -6.17 -18.10 10.63
N LEU A 49 -5.13 -18.15 11.46
CA LEU A 49 -3.74 -18.07 11.01
C LEU A 49 -3.12 -19.47 10.96
N HIS A 50 -2.71 -19.89 9.77
CA HIS A 50 -1.89 -21.08 9.61
C HIS A 50 -0.41 -20.69 9.68
N SER A 51 0.35 -21.37 10.54
CA SER A 51 1.78 -21.11 10.74
C SER A 51 2.56 -22.42 10.81
N TYR A 52 3.83 -22.38 10.36
CA TYR A 52 4.74 -23.53 10.37
C TYR A 52 6.18 -23.06 10.60
N GLY A 53 6.99 -23.91 11.24
CA GLY A 53 8.41 -23.67 11.49
C GLY A 53 8.75 -23.31 12.94
N PRO A 54 10.05 -23.13 13.24
CA PRO A 54 10.52 -22.77 14.58
C PRO A 54 9.93 -21.45 15.06
N GLN A 55 9.53 -21.38 16.33
CA GLN A 55 8.96 -20.18 16.97
C GLN A 55 7.74 -19.60 16.23
N LYS A 56 6.99 -20.45 15.51
CA LYS A 56 5.74 -20.04 14.85
C LYS A 56 4.72 -19.49 15.86
N PRO A 57 3.91 -18.48 15.47
CA PRO A 57 2.83 -18.00 16.34
C PRO A 57 1.72 -19.05 16.45
N GLU A 58 1.15 -19.19 17.65
CA GLU A 58 0.09 -20.15 17.97
C GLU A 58 -0.95 -19.51 18.89
N GLY A 59 -2.19 -20.02 18.86
CA GLY A 59 -3.29 -19.54 19.69
C GLY A 59 -3.96 -18.26 19.17
N LEU A 60 -4.60 -17.53 20.08
CA LEU A 60 -5.23 -16.24 19.78
C LEU A 60 -4.16 -15.14 19.77
N ILE A 61 -3.96 -14.51 18.62
CA ILE A 61 -2.95 -13.47 18.45
C ILE A 61 -3.56 -12.21 17.84
N GLN A 62 -2.98 -11.05 18.17
CA GLN A 62 -3.32 -9.81 17.49
C GLN A 62 -2.58 -9.73 16.15
N ASN A 63 -3.23 -9.17 15.13
CA ASN A 63 -2.64 -9.00 13.80
C ASN A 63 -1.31 -8.21 13.83
N THR A 64 -1.15 -7.28 14.77
CA THR A 64 0.07 -6.48 14.96
C THR A 64 1.25 -7.29 15.49
N ASP A 65 1.01 -8.40 16.19
CA ASP A 65 2.07 -9.26 16.72
C ASP A 65 2.68 -10.16 15.64
N ILE A 66 1.99 -10.35 14.51
CA ILE A 66 2.51 -11.08 13.35
C ILE A 66 3.77 -10.39 12.83
N ALA A 67 3.74 -9.06 12.67
CA ALA A 67 4.90 -8.29 12.19
C ALA A 67 6.12 -8.45 13.12
N LYS A 68 5.89 -8.41 14.44
CA LYS A 68 6.95 -8.59 15.46
C LYS A 68 7.54 -10.01 15.39
N THR A 69 6.68 -11.02 15.23
CA THR A 69 7.11 -12.42 15.10
C THR A 69 7.97 -12.64 13.87
N MET A 70 7.54 -12.08 12.72
CA MET A 70 8.30 -12.16 11.47
C MET A 70 9.65 -11.44 11.56
N ALA A 71 9.69 -10.24 12.15
CA ALA A 71 10.92 -9.48 12.33
C ALA A 71 11.95 -10.26 13.19
N LYS A 72 11.48 -10.88 14.29
CA LYS A 72 12.32 -11.75 15.13
C LYS A 72 12.86 -12.96 14.34
N ALA A 73 12.00 -13.62 13.55
CA ALA A 73 12.40 -14.77 12.75
C ALA A 73 13.41 -14.42 11.64
N MET A 74 13.28 -13.23 11.04
CA MET A 74 14.17 -12.73 9.98
C MET A 74 15.43 -12.03 10.51
N GLY A 75 15.53 -11.81 11.82
CA GLY A 75 16.72 -11.24 12.45
C GLY A 75 16.87 -9.72 12.25
N PHE A 76 15.78 -8.96 12.19
CA PHE A 76 15.83 -7.49 12.13
C PHE A 76 14.88 -6.82 13.13
N ASN A 77 15.12 -5.55 13.40
CA ASN A 77 14.28 -4.72 14.26
C ASN A 77 13.40 -3.77 13.42
N LEU A 78 12.08 -3.78 13.66
CA LEU A 78 11.13 -2.96 12.90
C LEU A 78 11.34 -1.46 13.09
N GLU A 79 11.69 -1.02 14.31
CA GLU A 79 11.94 0.38 14.63
C GLU A 79 13.21 0.89 13.93
N GLU A 80 14.29 0.09 13.94
CA GLU A 80 15.51 0.42 13.20
C GLU A 80 15.26 0.53 11.70
N VAL A 81 14.48 -0.38 11.11
CA VAL A 81 14.11 -0.33 9.69
C VAL A 81 13.26 0.92 9.43
N THR A 82 12.27 1.20 10.28
CA THR A 82 11.39 2.38 10.17
C THR A 82 12.21 3.67 10.17
N ASN A 83 13.16 3.80 11.09
CA ASN A 83 14.04 4.97 11.20
C ASN A 83 14.97 5.14 9.99
N LYS A 84 15.22 4.09 9.20
CA LYS A 84 16.03 4.14 7.97
C LYS A 84 15.21 4.44 6.72
N ILE A 85 13.97 3.95 6.63
CA ILE A 85 13.19 4.02 5.39
C ILE A 85 12.06 5.07 5.41
N PHE A 86 11.72 5.60 6.59
CA PHE A 86 10.67 6.60 6.76
C PHE A 86 11.19 7.85 7.48
N LEU A 87 12.19 8.50 6.90
CA LEU A 87 12.72 9.77 7.39
C LEU A 87 11.85 10.93 6.92
N GLU A 88 11.45 11.81 7.82
CA GLU A 88 10.65 12.99 7.46
C GLU A 88 11.47 13.93 6.56
N SER A 89 11.02 14.06 5.31
CA SER A 89 11.77 14.66 4.21
C SER A 89 12.17 16.12 4.47
N GLU A 90 11.28 16.95 5.01
CA GLU A 90 11.54 18.37 5.21
C GLU A 90 12.67 18.57 6.23
N GLN A 91 12.60 17.87 7.36
CA GLN A 91 13.64 17.91 8.39
C GLN A 91 15.00 17.42 7.89
N VAL A 92 15.06 16.27 7.22
CA VAL A 92 16.35 15.69 6.83
C VAL A 92 17.03 16.44 5.70
N PHE A 93 16.26 16.96 4.72
CA PHE A 93 16.84 17.75 3.63
C PHE A 93 17.21 19.17 4.08
N LYS A 94 16.44 19.82 4.98
CA LYS A 94 16.84 21.11 5.56
C LYS A 94 18.13 21.03 6.37
N LYS A 95 18.34 19.93 7.12
CA LYS A 95 19.59 19.69 7.87
C LYS A 95 20.84 19.70 7.00
N ILE A 96 20.72 19.35 5.72
CA ILE A 96 21.84 19.37 4.75
C ILE A 96 21.85 20.62 3.87
N GLY A 97 21.11 21.66 4.24
CA GLY A 97 21.06 22.95 3.54
C GLY A 97 20.26 22.94 2.24
N ALA A 98 19.34 21.98 2.05
CA ALA A 98 18.48 21.92 0.88
C ALA A 98 17.12 22.58 1.15
N THR A 99 16.54 23.16 0.11
CA THR A 99 15.15 23.65 0.11
C THR A 99 14.23 22.54 -0.37
N VAL A 100 13.10 22.34 0.32
CA VAL A 100 12.09 21.34 -0.03
C VAL A 100 10.79 22.06 -0.39
N THR A 101 10.22 21.73 -1.54
CA THR A 101 8.92 22.21 -1.99
C THR A 101 8.03 21.01 -2.32
N ALA A 102 6.83 20.97 -1.77
CA ALA A 102 5.83 19.96 -2.12
C ALA A 102 4.88 20.50 -3.20
N ASP A 103 4.81 19.80 -4.32
CA ASP A 103 3.81 19.99 -5.36
C ASP A 103 2.73 18.91 -5.20
N LYS A 104 1.51 19.35 -4.90
CA LYS A 104 0.33 18.50 -4.67
C LYS A 104 -0.70 18.59 -5.80
N THR A 105 -0.31 19.12 -6.97
CA THR A 105 -1.20 19.28 -8.13
C THR A 105 -1.78 17.94 -8.59
N GLU A 106 -0.97 16.87 -8.57
CA GLU A 106 -1.46 15.50 -8.73
C GLU A 106 -1.77 14.89 -7.36
N GLY A 107 -2.99 15.14 -6.84
CA GLY A 107 -3.37 14.79 -5.47
C GLY A 107 -3.11 13.34 -5.02
N ALA A 108 -3.06 12.37 -5.94
CA ALA A 108 -2.75 10.97 -5.63
C ALA A 108 -1.24 10.67 -5.55
N ASN A 109 -0.39 11.51 -6.13
CA ASN A 109 1.06 11.31 -6.24
C ASN A 109 1.77 12.64 -5.92
N PRO A 110 1.96 12.98 -4.63
CA PRO A 110 2.65 14.21 -4.28
C PRO A 110 4.08 14.19 -4.82
N LEU A 111 4.52 15.30 -5.41
CA LEU A 111 5.87 15.47 -5.91
C LEU A 111 6.65 16.34 -4.93
N LEU A 112 7.74 15.81 -4.38
CA LEU A 112 8.69 16.60 -3.60
C LEU A 112 9.82 17.07 -4.50
N VAL A 113 10.04 18.37 -4.54
CA VAL A 113 11.18 18.99 -5.22
C VAL A 113 12.18 19.45 -4.18
N VAL A 114 13.38 18.90 -4.23
CA VAL A 114 14.50 19.20 -3.33
C VAL A 114 15.59 19.90 -4.12
N LYS A 115 16.03 21.07 -3.66
CA LYS A 115 17.06 21.87 -4.34
C LYS A 115 18.22 22.19 -3.41
N ARG A 116 19.44 21.98 -3.89
CA ARG A 116 20.69 22.41 -3.24
C ARG A 116 21.73 22.72 -4.31
N ASN A 117 22.36 23.89 -4.23
CA ASN A 117 23.32 24.37 -5.24
C ASN A 117 22.68 24.36 -6.64
N LYS A 118 23.32 23.70 -7.62
CA LYS A 118 22.81 23.53 -9.00
C LYS A 118 22.05 22.20 -9.20
N VAL A 119 21.72 21.50 -8.12
CA VAL A 119 21.06 20.19 -8.18
C VAL A 119 19.60 20.30 -7.76
N GLU A 120 18.75 19.72 -8.60
CA GLU A 120 17.34 19.52 -8.32
C GLU A 120 17.05 18.02 -8.30
N ALA A 121 16.36 17.57 -7.26
CA ALA A 121 15.80 16.24 -7.15
C ALA A 121 14.28 16.29 -7.07
N GLN A 122 13.65 15.37 -7.78
CA GLN A 122 12.21 15.15 -7.80
C GLN A 122 11.94 13.76 -7.19
N LEU A 123 11.28 13.72 -6.05
CA LEU A 123 10.89 12.50 -5.36
C LEU A 123 9.38 12.31 -5.54
N PHE A 124 8.99 11.17 -6.11
CA PHE A 124 7.61 10.90 -6.47
C PHE A 124 6.94 10.09 -5.35
N GLY A 125 5.91 10.66 -4.74
CA GLY A 125 5.10 10.00 -3.73
C GLY A 125 4.43 8.74 -4.28
N ASN A 126 4.27 7.75 -3.40
CA ASN A 126 3.75 6.41 -3.69
C ASN A 126 4.57 5.64 -4.75
N LYS A 127 5.84 6.05 -4.95
CA LYS A 127 6.79 5.40 -5.85
C LYS A 127 8.13 5.22 -5.16
N ASN A 128 8.96 4.34 -5.70
CA ASN A 128 10.34 4.11 -5.27
C ASN A 128 11.33 4.82 -6.22
N ILE A 129 11.01 6.02 -6.70
CA ILE A 129 11.81 6.72 -7.73
C ILE A 129 12.19 8.12 -7.25
N ILE A 130 13.49 8.44 -7.42
CA ILE A 130 14.02 9.80 -7.36
C ILE A 130 14.59 10.17 -8.73
N ARG A 131 14.30 11.37 -9.24
CA ARG A 131 14.98 11.93 -10.42
C ARG A 131 15.91 13.03 -9.99
N ILE A 132 17.20 12.92 -10.29
CA ILE A 132 18.20 13.95 -9.99
C ILE A 132 18.65 14.56 -11.33
N ASN A 133 18.44 15.86 -11.52
CA ASN A 133 18.73 16.58 -12.76
C ASN A 133 18.16 15.85 -14.01
N GLY A 134 16.92 15.36 -13.90
CA GLY A 134 16.22 14.63 -14.97
C GLY A 134 16.54 13.13 -15.08
N LYS A 135 17.60 12.62 -14.42
CA LYS A 135 17.96 11.19 -14.45
C LYS A 135 17.28 10.42 -13.32
N GLY A 136 16.52 9.38 -13.66
CA GLY A 136 15.83 8.52 -12.70
C GLY A 136 16.75 7.51 -12.00
N HIS A 137 16.51 7.30 -10.72
CA HIS A 137 17.12 6.27 -9.89
C HIS A 137 16.02 5.56 -9.09
N GLU A 138 16.09 4.24 -9.07
CA GLU A 138 15.23 3.41 -8.23
C GLU A 138 15.78 3.35 -6.80
N LEU A 139 14.88 3.43 -5.83
CA LEU A 139 15.15 3.35 -4.39
C LEU A 139 14.75 1.97 -3.89
N ARG A 140 15.39 1.50 -2.81
CA ARG A 140 15.02 0.23 -2.17
C ARG A 140 13.71 0.27 -1.38
N SER A 141 13.16 1.47 -1.15
CA SER A 141 11.89 1.68 -0.47
C SER A 141 11.06 2.75 -1.20
N ILE A 142 9.78 2.82 -0.85
CA ILE A 142 8.84 3.79 -1.37
C ILE A 142 8.95 5.12 -0.62
N ILE A 143 8.62 6.20 -1.33
CA ILE A 143 8.34 7.51 -0.74
C ILE A 143 6.85 7.55 -0.41
N VAL A 144 6.50 7.87 0.82
CA VAL A 144 5.10 7.88 1.28
C VAL A 144 4.71 9.22 1.84
N GLU A 145 3.47 9.61 1.60
CA GLU A 145 2.85 10.75 2.25
C GLU A 145 1.88 10.23 3.32
N SER A 146 1.95 10.83 4.50
CA SER A 146 1.04 10.53 5.60
C SER A 146 0.86 11.77 6.46
N ASN A 147 -0.39 12.12 6.74
CA ASN A 147 -0.78 13.25 7.60
C ASN A 147 -0.14 14.59 7.19
N GLY A 148 -0.07 14.85 5.89
CA GLY A 148 0.49 16.07 5.32
C GLY A 148 2.01 16.09 5.21
N LYS A 149 2.71 15.06 5.70
CA LYS A 149 4.18 14.94 5.70
C LYS A 149 4.63 13.86 4.74
N CYS A 150 5.79 14.07 4.12
CA CYS A 150 6.40 13.09 3.25
C CYS A 150 7.60 12.43 3.93
N TYR A 151 7.69 11.11 3.77
CA TYR A 151 8.74 10.27 4.33
C TYR A 151 9.52 9.59 3.21
N VAL A 152 10.84 9.62 3.34
CA VAL A 152 11.78 9.15 2.33
C VAL A 152 12.78 8.17 2.95
N PRO A 153 13.33 7.23 2.17
CA PRO A 153 14.42 6.40 2.66
C PRO A 153 15.72 7.20 2.76
N GLU A 154 16.59 6.81 3.69
CA GLU A 154 17.93 7.37 3.87
C GLU A 154 18.74 7.37 2.56
N GLU A 155 18.55 6.32 1.75
CA GLU A 155 19.14 6.19 0.42
C GLU A 155 18.84 7.39 -0.50
N ALA A 156 17.64 7.97 -0.42
CA ALA A 156 17.29 9.14 -1.23
C ALA A 156 18.15 10.37 -0.85
N ILE A 157 18.45 10.52 0.44
CA ILE A 157 19.31 11.60 0.95
C ILE A 157 20.75 11.35 0.52
N GLN A 158 21.24 10.12 0.66
CA GLN A 158 22.60 9.73 0.27
C GLN A 158 22.84 9.96 -1.23
N LEU A 159 21.88 9.57 -2.07
CA LEU A 159 21.90 9.82 -3.51
C LEU A 159 21.91 11.32 -3.82
N PHE A 160 21.04 12.10 -3.17
CA PHE A 160 20.99 13.54 -3.38
C PHE A 160 22.29 14.25 -2.96
N VAL A 161 22.85 13.91 -1.79
CA VAL A 161 24.11 14.46 -1.29
C VAL A 161 25.27 14.13 -2.24
N LYS A 162 25.33 12.90 -2.76
CA LYS A 162 26.36 12.48 -3.71
C LYS A 162 26.40 13.36 -4.97
N HIS A 163 25.24 13.80 -5.44
CA HIS A 163 25.13 14.63 -6.64
C HIS A 163 25.26 16.14 -6.35
N SER A 164 24.98 16.57 -5.12
CA SER A 164 24.94 18.00 -4.71
C SER A 164 26.19 18.48 -3.95
N ARG A 165 27.30 17.74 -4.04
CA ARG A 165 28.62 18.22 -3.61
C ARG A 165 29.14 19.30 -4.54
#